data_AF-A0A966N753-F1
#
_entry.id   AF-A0A966N753-F1
#
_cell.length_a   1.000
_cell.length_b   1.000
_cell.length_c   1.000
_cell.angle_alpha   90.00
_cell.angle_beta   90.00
_cell.angle_gamma   90.00
#
_symmetry.space_group_name_H-M   'P 1'
#
loop_
_entity.id
_entity.type
_entity.pdbx_description
1 polymer ?
#
loop_
_entity_poly.entity_id
_entity_poly.type
_entity_poly.pdbx_seq_one_letter_code
_entity_poly.pdbx_strand_id
1 'polypeptide(L)' 'MIQDFARVLREQIRSDLNNYADDLAGGSCQSFEQYQKLCGVIQGLAMAERYIIDLAEKVEKADE' A
#
# COMPACT_ATOMS: atom_id res chain seq x y z
N MET A 1 -8.83 5.68 -18.33
CA MET A 1 -9.38 4.40 -17.81
C MET A 1 -8.34 3.62 -17.00
N ILE A 2 -7.23 3.14 -17.58
CA ILE A 2 -6.22 2.39 -16.79
C ILE A 2 -5.49 3.29 -15.76
N GLN A 3 -5.22 4.55 -16.12
CA GLN A 3 -4.64 5.53 -15.20
C GLN A 3 -5.59 5.89 -14.05
N ASP A 4 -6.89 6.05 -14.35
CA ASP A 4 -7.91 6.29 -13.32
C ASP A 4 -8.04 5.10 -12.36
N PHE A 5 -8.00 3.87 -12.90
CA PHE A 5 -8.01 2.66 -12.09
C PHE A 5 -6.77 2.57 -11.19
N ALA A 6 -5.58 2.80 -11.75
CA ALA A 6 -4.33 2.80 -10.99
C ALA A 6 -4.35 3.85 -9.87
N ARG A 7 -4.89 5.04 -10.14
CA ARG A 7 -5.07 6.10 -9.13
C ARG A 7 -5.99 5.66 -8.00
N VAL A 8 -7.20 5.18 -8.31
CA VAL A 8 -8.18 4.76 -7.30
C VAL A 8 -7.66 3.59 -6.46
N LEU A 9 -7.02 2.61 -7.10
CA LEU A 9 -6.42 1.49 -6.38
C LEU A 9 -5.28 1.93 -5.45
N ARG A 10 -4.43 2.86 -5.91
CA ARG A 10 -3.37 3.46 -5.08
C ARG A 10 -3.94 4.19 -3.87
N GLU A 11 -5.01 4.96 -4.05
CA GLU A 11 -5.70 5.67 -2.96
C GLU A 11 -6.23 4.69 -1.90
N GLN A 12 -6.84 3.57 -2.33
CA GLN A 12 -7.31 2.53 -1.40
C GLN A 12 -6.16 1.91 -0.61
N ILE A 13 -5.07 1.50 -1.29
CA ILE A 13 -3.88 0.92 -0.64
C ILE A 13 -3.27 1.90 0.37
N ARG A 14 -3.20 3.19 0.03
CA ARG A 14 -2.68 4.22 0.92
C ARG A 14 -3.58 4.40 2.15
N SER A 15 -4.90 4.36 1.97
CA SER A 15 -5.85 4.41 3.08
C SER A 15 -5.64 3.24 4.04
N ASP A 16 -5.51 2.02 3.51
CA ASP A 16 -5.29 0.82 4.33
C ASP A 16 -3.94 0.88 5.04
N LEU A 17 -2.88 1.32 4.35
CA LEU A 17 -1.55 1.49 4.92
C LEU A 17 -1.56 2.47 6.10
N ASN A 18 -2.24 3.61 5.96
CA ASN A 18 -2.36 4.59 7.03
C ASN A 18 -3.11 4.01 8.23
N ASN A 19 -4.25 3.33 8.00
CA ASN A 19 -5.01 2.70 9.08
C ASN A 19 -4.15 1.69 9.88
N TYR A 20 -3.42 0.82 9.18
CA TYR A 20 -2.56 -0.17 9.85
C TYR A 20 -1.36 0.48 10.55
N ALA A 21 -0.79 1.55 9.98
CA ALA A 21 0.29 2.30 10.62
C ALA A 21 -0.20 3.01 11.89
N ASP A 22 -1.40 3.57 11.88
CA ASP A 22 -2.04 4.19 13.05
C ASP A 22 -2.37 3.14 14.11
N ASP A 23 -2.89 1.97 13.72
CA ASP A 23 -3.13 0.85 14.64
C ASP A 23 -1.83 0.39 15.33
N LEU A 24 -0.74 0.30 14.56
CA LEU A 24 0.59 -0.05 15.07
C LEU A 24 1.10 1.00 16.05
N ALA A 25 1.03 2.28 15.69
CA ALA A 25 1.48 3.41 16.50
C ALA A 25 0.62 3.62 17.75
N GLY A 26 -0.67 3.31 17.66
CA GLY A 26 -1.64 3.36 18.75
C GLY A 26 -1.50 2.23 19.79
N GLY A 27 -0.59 1.26 19.56
CA GLY A 27 -0.36 0.16 20.48
C GLY A 27 -1.40 -0.95 20.40
N SER A 28 -2.06 -1.13 19.24
CA SER A 28 -3.07 -2.18 19.05
C SER A 28 -2.51 -3.60 19.12
N CYS A 29 -1.19 -3.76 18.95
CA CYS A 29 -0.52 -5.05 19.06
C CYS A 29 -0.23 -5.41 20.53
N GLN A 30 -0.79 -6.51 21.01
CA GLN A 30 -0.61 -6.99 22.39
C GLN A 30 0.56 -7.98 22.54
N SER A 31 1.17 -8.40 21.44
CA SER A 31 2.34 -9.27 21.43
C SER A 31 3.29 -8.92 20.29
N PHE A 32 4.53 -9.41 20.40
CA PHE A 32 5.54 -9.20 19.36
C PHE A 32 5.15 -9.88 18.04
N GLU A 33 4.47 -11.03 18.08
CA GLU A 33 4.00 -11.74 16.89
C GLU A 33 2.93 -10.94 16.15
N GLN A 34 2.02 -10.27 16.89
CA GLN A 34 1.04 -9.36 16.29
C GLN A 34 1.72 -8.16 15.65
N TYR A 35 2.70 -7.56 16.33
CA TYR A 35 3.51 -6.46 15.81
C TYR A 35 4.25 -6.87 14.53
N GLN A 36 4.94 -8.00 14.55
CA GLN A 36 5.68 -8.53 13.40
C GLN A 36 4.76 -8.78 12.22
N LYS A 37 3.59 -9.38 12.46
CA LYS A 37 2.58 -9.61 11.43
C LYS A 37 2.09 -8.29 10.83
N LEU A 38 1.74 -7.32 11.67
CA LEU A 38 1.23 -6.02 11.22
C LEU A 38 2.27 -5.25 10.40
N CYS A 39 3.53 -5.22 10.85
CA CYS A 39 4.64 -4.67 10.07
C CYS A 39 4.79 -5.36 8.70
N GLY A 40 4.65 -6.68 8.64
CA GLY A 40 4.68 -7.43 7.39
C GLY A 40 3.54 -7.05 6.43
N VAL A 41 2.33 -6.83 6.96
CA VAL A 41 1.18 -6.35 6.15
C VAL A 41 1.47 -4.95 5.60
N ILE A 42 1.92 -4.02 6.45
CA ILE A 42 2.28 -2.65 6.03
C ILE A 42 3.35 -2.68 4.93
N GLN A 43 4.40 -3.50 5.09
CA GLN A 43 5.44 -3.67 4.08
C GLN A 43 4.87 -4.20 2.75
N GLY A 44 3.98 -5.18 2.80
CA GLY A 44 3.31 -5.72 1.62
C GLY A 44 2.48 -4.68 0.86
N LEU A 45 1.71 -3.86 1.59
CA LEU A 45 0.93 -2.77 1.01
C LEU A 45 1.82 -1.71 0.36
N ALA A 46 2.91 -1.31 1.03
CA ALA A 46 3.87 -0.34 0.47
C ALA A 46 4.51 -0.85 -0.83
N MET A 47 4.84 -2.14 -0.89
CA MET A 47 5.38 -2.77 -2.09
C MET A 47 4.35 -2.84 -3.22
N ALA A 48 3.09 -3.21 -2.90
CA ALA A 48 2.00 -3.22 -3.87
C ALA A 48 1.75 -1.82 -4.44
N GLU A 49 1.76 -0.78 -3.59
CA GLU A 49 1.63 0.61 -4.02
C GLU A 49 2.75 0.99 -5.00
N ARG A 50 3.99 0.61 -4.70
CA ARG A 50 5.14 0.88 -5.58
C ARG A 50 4.98 0.22 -6.94
N TYR A 51 4.54 -1.04 -6.98
CA TYR A 51 4.29 -1.72 -8.25
C TYR A 51 3.22 -1.05 -9.08
N ILE A 52 2.16 -0.51 -8.46
CA ILE A 52 1.12 0.22 -9.20
C ILE A 52 1.70 1.49 -9.84
N ILE A 53 2.51 2.25 -9.10
CA ILE A 53 3.16 3.46 -9.62
C ILE A 53 4.08 3.10 -10.79
N ASP A 54 4.96 2.12 -10.59
CA ASP A 54 5.94 1.72 -11.60
C ASP A 54 5.27 1.15 -12.87
N LEU A 55 4.17 0.39 -12.72
CA LEU A 55 3.42 -0.17 -13.84
C LEU A 55 2.60 0.90 -14.57
N ALA A 56 1.98 1.84 -13.85
CA ALA A 56 1.25 2.95 -14.45
C ALA A 56 2.16 3.82 -15.31
N GLU A 57 3.38 4.11 -14.83
CA GLU A 57 4.40 4.86 -15.58
C GLU A 57 4.88 4.10 -16.82
N LYS A 58 5.07 2.77 -16.72
CA LYS A 58 5.44 1.94 -17.87
C LYS A 58 4.37 1.93 -18.96
N VAL A 59 3.11 1.87 -18.57
CA VAL A 59 2.00 1.91 -19.52
C VAL A 59 1.92 3.28 -20.19
N GLU A 60 2.05 4.37 -19.41
CA GLU A 60 2.07 5.74 -19.94
C GLU A 60 3.16 5.94 -20.99
N LYS A 61 4.38 5.46 -20.72
CA LYS A 61 5.51 5.53 -21.66
C LYS A 61 5.42 4.58 -22.86
N ALA A 62 4.60 3.53 -22.77
CA ALA A 62 4.40 2.60 -23.88
C ALA A 62 3.35 3.11 -24.88
N ASP A 63 2.46 4.00 -24.42
CA ASP A 63 1.44 4.65 -25.22
C ASP A 63 1.93 5.97 -25.88
N GLU A 64 3.14 6.46 -25.53
CA GLU A 64 3.88 7.55 -26.20
C GLU A 64 4.73 7.04 -27.39
#